data_AF-R7TDS2-F1
#
_entry.id   AF-R7TDS2-F1
#
_cell.length_a   1.000
_cell.length_b   1.000
_cell.length_c   1.000
_cell.angle_alpha   90.00
_cell.angle_beta   90.00
_cell.angle_gamma   90.00
#
_symmetry.space_group_name_H-M   'P 1'
#
loop_
_entity.id
_entity.type
_entity.pdbx_description
1 polymer ?
#
loop_
_entity_poly.entity_id
_entity_poly.type
_entity_poly.pdbx_seq_one_letter_code
_entity_poly.pdbx_strand_id
1 'polypeptide(L)'
;CNNNDPDNIVMPEKGASIQFKKYQREMKVPFVVYADFESILKPIHICEPDPEESFTNIYQKHIPIGFCYYIKSDFMQFTPVTHTAQNGNENAAKSS
;
A
#
# COMPACT_ATOMS: atom_id res chain seq x y z
N CYS A 1 16.89 -26.22 7.84
CA CYS A 1 16.35 -25.64 6.59
C CYS A 1 17.43 -25.71 5.51
N ASN A 2 17.65 -26.88 4.89
CA ASN A 2 18.83 -27.10 4.03
C ASN A 2 18.49 -27.58 2.60
N ASN A 3 17.21 -27.58 2.21
CA ASN A 3 16.76 -28.14 0.93
C ASN A 3 16.00 -27.11 0.06
N ASN A 4 16.46 -25.87 0.03
CA ASN A 4 16.01 -24.94 -1.00
C ASN A 4 17.12 -24.89 -2.05
N ASP A 5 16.88 -25.53 -3.20
CA ASP A 5 17.73 -25.33 -4.37
C ASP A 5 17.70 -23.84 -4.73
N PRO A 6 18.84 -23.24 -5.15
CA PRO A 6 18.85 -21.87 -5.60
C PRO A 6 17.99 -21.76 -6.86
N ASP A 7 16.88 -21.03 -6.78
CA ASP A 7 16.08 -20.65 -7.94
C ASP A 7 16.96 -19.79 -8.86
N ASN A 8 17.40 -20.39 -9.97
CA ASN A 8 18.12 -19.66 -11.00
C ASN A 8 17.16 -18.68 -11.67
N ILE A 9 17.39 -17.38 -11.46
CA ILE A 9 16.64 -16.32 -12.12
C ILE A 9 17.05 -16.28 -13.59
N VAL A 10 16.24 -16.89 -14.46
CA VAL A 10 16.43 -16.82 -15.91
C VAL A 10 15.76 -15.56 -16.42
N MET A 11 16.58 -14.59 -16.85
CA MET A 11 16.09 -13.36 -17.45
C MET A 11 15.56 -13.63 -18.88
N PRO A 12 14.51 -12.90 -19.33
CA PRO A 12 14.07 -12.97 -20.71
C PRO A 12 15.18 -12.54 -21.67
N GLU A 13 15.17 -13.08 -22.89
CA GLU A 13 16.09 -12.65 -23.94
C GLU A 13 15.93 -11.14 -24.22
N LYS A 14 17.03 -10.50 -24.62
CA LYS A 14 17.05 -9.06 -24.91
C LYS A 14 16.10 -8.76 -26.06
N GLY A 15 15.02 -8.03 -25.78
CA GLY A 15 13.96 -7.70 -26.75
C GLY A 15 12.74 -8.63 -26.69
N ALA A 16 12.74 -9.63 -25.81
CA ALA A 16 11.57 -10.45 -25.57
C ALA A 16 10.44 -9.63 -24.92
N SER A 17 9.26 -9.65 -25.52
CA SER A 17 8.04 -9.09 -24.94
C SER A 17 7.19 -10.20 -24.34
N ILE A 18 6.77 -10.03 -23.09
CA ILE A 18 5.76 -10.90 -22.47
C ILE A 18 4.39 -10.33 -22.83
N GLN A 19 3.52 -11.18 -23.38
CA GLN A 19 2.15 -10.81 -23.71
C GLN A 19 1.18 -11.76 -23.01
N PHE A 20 0.13 -11.21 -22.43
CA PHE A 20 -0.96 -12.02 -21.90
C PHE A 20 -1.70 -12.67 -23.07
N LYS A 21 -1.85 -14.00 -23.06
CA LYS A 21 -2.51 -14.74 -24.16
C LYS A 21 -3.94 -15.20 -23.83
N LYS A 22 -4.35 -15.10 -22.57
CA LYS A 22 -5.61 -15.70 -22.06
C LYS A 22 -6.70 -14.66 -21.78
N TYR A 23 -6.91 -13.70 -22.69
CA TYR A 23 -7.99 -12.70 -22.58
C TYR A 23 -9.38 -13.32 -22.42
N GLN A 24 -9.63 -14.49 -23.02
CA GLN A 24 -10.89 -15.23 -22.88
C GLN A 24 -11.16 -15.76 -21.46
N ARG A 25 -10.14 -15.80 -20.60
CA ARG A 25 -10.27 -16.18 -19.18
C ARG A 25 -10.25 -14.97 -18.25
N GLU A 26 -10.41 -13.78 -18.81
CA GLU A 26 -10.58 -12.58 -18.02
C GLU A 26 -11.90 -12.67 -17.26
N MET A 27 -11.80 -12.56 -15.94
CA MET A 27 -12.98 -12.44 -15.09
C MET A 27 -13.51 -11.03 -15.27
N LYS A 28 -14.76 -10.88 -15.74
CA LYS A 28 -15.41 -9.56 -15.75
C LYS A 28 -15.49 -9.07 -14.31
N VAL A 29 -14.72 -8.03 -13.99
CA VAL A 29 -14.75 -7.37 -12.68
C VAL A 29 -15.72 -6.19 -12.78
N PRO A 30 -16.91 -6.27 -12.16
CA PRO A 30 -17.94 -5.24 -12.30
C PRO A 30 -17.56 -3.90 -11.62
N PHE A 31 -16.60 -3.92 -10.69
CA PHE A 31 -16.09 -2.77 -9.98
C PHE A 31 -14.60 -2.95 -9.62
N VAL A 32 -13.78 -1.93 -9.85
CA VAL A 32 -12.40 -1.86 -9.41
C VAL A 32 -12.26 -0.64 -8.52
N VAL A 33 -11.70 -0.82 -7.33
CA VAL A 33 -11.44 0.28 -6.39
C VAL A 33 -9.93 0.51 -6.35
N TYR A 34 -9.52 1.71 -6.74
CA TYR A 34 -8.16 2.20 -6.56
C TYR A 34 -8.14 3.08 -5.33
N ALA A 35 -7.19 2.87 -4.43
CA ALA A 35 -7.04 3.67 -3.22
C ALA A 35 -5.57 3.94 -2.94
N ASP A 36 -5.30 5.15 -2.44
CA ASP A 36 -3.98 5.62 -2.05
C ASP A 36 -4.07 6.41 -0.74
N PHE A 37 -3.04 6.33 0.09
CA PHE A 37 -3.00 6.99 1.40
C PHE A 37 -1.66 7.67 1.62
N GLU A 38 -1.72 8.88 2.19
CA GLU A 38 -0.56 9.69 2.52
C GLU A 38 -0.45 9.82 4.05
N SER A 39 0.75 9.62 4.58
CA SER A 39 0.99 9.71 6.02
C SER A 39 2.27 10.47 6.33
N ILE A 40 2.24 11.26 7.41
CA ILE A 40 3.42 11.91 7.99
C ILE A 40 3.94 11.04 9.14
N LEU A 41 5.24 10.85 9.17
CA LEU A 41 5.95 10.21 10.28
C LEU A 41 6.21 11.23 11.38
N LYS A 42 5.66 11.01 12.58
CA LYS A 42 6.02 11.79 13.76
C LYS A 42 6.94 10.99 14.67
N PRO A 43 8.11 11.53 15.04
CA PRO A 43 8.98 10.86 16.00
C PRO A 43 8.24 10.71 17.33
N ILE A 44 8.43 9.57 17.99
CA ILE A 44 7.96 9.35 19.35
C ILE A 44 9.17 9.23 20.27
N HIS A 45 9.06 9.87 21.42
CA HIS A 45 10.06 9.74 22.47
C HIS A 45 9.71 8.52 23.31
N ILE A 46 10.61 7.54 23.35
CA ILE A 46 10.51 6.35 24.18
C ILE A 46 11.64 6.34 25.21
N CYS A 47 11.35 5.79 26.39
CA CYS A 47 12.35 5.55 27.42
C CYS A 47 13.33 4.48 26.97
N GLU A 48 14.54 4.50 27.52
CA GLU A 48 15.52 3.44 27.28
C GLU A 48 14.95 2.08 27.72
N PRO A 49 15.06 1.05 26.88
CA PRO A 49 14.53 -0.26 27.20
C PRO A 49 15.38 -0.99 28.24
N ASP A 50 14.72 -1.81 29.07
CA ASP A 50 15.38 -2.69 30.02
C ASP A 50 16.16 -3.79 29.27
N PRO A 51 17.48 -3.95 29.49
CA PRO A 51 18.28 -4.98 28.84
C PRO A 51 17.92 -6.42 29.23
N GLU A 52 17.22 -6.64 30.35
CA GLU A 52 16.80 -7.98 30.81
C GLU A 52 15.46 -8.43 30.20
N GLU A 53 14.73 -7.53 29.54
CA GLU A 53 13.40 -7.80 28.98
C GLU A 53 13.38 -7.56 27.46
N SER A 54 12.58 -8.36 26.76
CA SER A 54 12.37 -8.13 25.32
C SER A 54 11.49 -6.91 25.11
N PHE A 55 11.97 -5.94 24.32
CA PHE A 55 11.24 -4.71 24.02
C PHE A 55 11.10 -4.50 22.50
N THR A 56 10.10 -3.73 22.09
CA THR A 56 9.94 -3.26 20.70
C THR A 56 10.19 -1.77 20.63
N ASN A 57 11.20 -1.35 19.87
CA ASN A 57 11.48 0.06 19.61
C ASN A 57 10.52 0.64 18.58
N ILE A 58 9.42 1.20 19.04
CA ILE A 58 8.57 2.05 18.21
C ILE A 58 9.19 3.45 18.24
N TYR A 59 9.69 3.93 17.11
CA TYR A 59 10.41 5.21 17.01
C TYR A 59 9.63 6.30 16.27
N GLN A 60 8.66 5.91 15.45
CA GLN A 60 7.81 6.82 14.67
C GLN A 60 6.36 6.36 14.65
N LYS A 61 5.44 7.34 14.64
CA LYS A 61 4.01 7.15 14.48
C LYS A 61 3.58 7.69 13.12
N HIS A 62 2.95 6.86 12.30
CA HIS A 62 2.31 7.27 11.06
C HIS A 62 1.00 7.99 11.37
N ILE A 63 0.89 9.23 10.90
CA ILE A 63 -0.32 10.04 11.00
C ILE A 63 -0.89 10.19 9.58
N PRO A 64 -2.07 9.60 9.29
CA PRO A 64 -2.68 9.74 7.97
C PRO A 64 -3.11 11.19 7.75
N ILE A 65 -2.56 11.81 6.72
CA ILE A 65 -2.84 13.20 6.34
C ILE A 65 -3.70 13.31 5.09
N GLY A 66 -3.84 12.24 4.33
CA GLY A 66 -4.70 12.24 3.17
C GLY A 66 -4.97 10.85 2.66
N PHE A 67 -6.07 10.73 1.91
CA PHE A 67 -6.36 9.54 1.14
C PHE A 67 -7.15 9.92 -0.10
N CYS A 68 -6.98 9.13 -1.15
CA CYS A 68 -7.71 9.25 -2.40
C CYS A 68 -8.24 7.88 -2.79
N TYR A 69 -9.48 7.81 -3.26
CA TYR A 69 -9.99 6.61 -3.87
C TYR A 69 -10.81 6.90 -5.13
N TYR A 70 -10.74 5.97 -6.07
CA TYR A 70 -11.45 6.01 -7.33
C TYR A 70 -12.10 4.66 -7.60
N ILE A 71 -13.39 4.69 -7.91
CA ILE A 71 -14.15 3.50 -8.28
C ILE A 71 -14.33 3.52 -9.79
N LYS A 72 -13.81 2.48 -10.46
CA LYS A 72 -14.08 2.21 -11.86
C LYS A 72 -15.14 1.13 -11.95
N SER A 73 -16.22 1.41 -12.64
CA SER A 73 -17.25 0.42 -12.98
C SER A 73 -17.67 0.59 -14.42
N ASP A 74 -18.13 -0.50 -15.03
CA ASP A 74 -18.75 -0.49 -16.35
C ASP A 74 -20.20 0.04 -16.30
N PHE A 75 -20.81 0.09 -15.11
CA PHE A 75 -22.23 0.45 -14.93
C PHE A 75 -22.44 1.91 -14.56
N MET A 76 -21.48 2.51 -13.84
CA MET A 76 -21.59 3.87 -13.32
C MET A 76 -20.27 4.60 -13.40
N GLN A 77 -20.34 5.91 -13.61
CA GLN A 77 -19.19 6.80 -13.54
C GLN A 77 -19.11 7.41 -12.15
N PHE A 78 -17.96 7.23 -11.51
CA PHE A 78 -17.65 7.86 -10.23
C PHE A 78 -16.61 8.96 -10.44
N THR A 79 -16.69 10.01 -9.64
CA THR A 79 -15.62 10.99 -9.50
C THR A 79 -14.63 10.52 -8.43
N PRO A 80 -13.31 10.69 -8.63
CA PRO A 80 -12.34 10.44 -7.56
C PRO A 80 -12.70 11.23 -6.30
N VAL A 81 -12.60 10.58 -5.16
CA VAL A 81 -12.80 11.22 -3.85
C VAL A 81 -11.44 11.40 -3.22
N THR A 82 -11.16 12.62 -2.77
CA THR A 82 -9.90 12.98 -2.13
C THR A 82 -10.19 13.72 -0.84
N HIS A 83 -9.53 13.29 0.24
CA HIS A 83 -9.55 13.98 1.51
C HIS A 83 -8.12 14.29 1.95
N THR A 84 -7.93 15.49 2.48
CA THR A 84 -6.66 15.95 3.00
C THR A 84 -6.92 16.68 4.31
N ALA A 85 -6.11 16.37 5.33
CA ALA A 85 -6.12 17.03 6.61
C ALA A 85 -5.82 18.53 6.41
N GLN A 86 -6.57 19.40 7.08
CA GLN A 86 -6.40 20.85 6.92
C GLN A 86 -5.10 21.33 7.60
N ASN A 87 -4.64 20.59 8.62
CA ASN A 87 -3.39 20.83 9.33
C ASN A 87 -2.56 19.55 9.51
N GLY A 88 -1.22 19.64 9.53
CA GLY A 88 -0.29 18.50 9.71
C GLY A 88 -0.38 17.74 11.06
N ASN A 89 -1.34 18.12 11.91
CA ASN A 89 -1.66 17.48 13.19
C ASN A 89 -3.02 16.77 13.19
N GLU A 90 -3.82 16.97 12.16
CA GLU A 90 -5.15 16.38 12.03
C GLU A 90 -5.05 15.02 11.34
N ASN A 91 -5.82 14.06 11.83
CA ASN A 91 -5.89 12.73 11.23
C ASN A 91 -7.04 12.73 10.23
N ALA A 92 -6.73 12.65 8.92
CA ALA A 92 -7.75 12.62 7.87
C ALA A 92 -8.67 11.39 7.98
N ALA A 93 -8.20 10.31 8.62
CA ALA A 93 -8.98 9.09 8.86
C ALA A 93 -9.99 9.20 10.02
N LYS A 94 -9.98 10.28 10.82
CA LYS A 94 -10.94 10.49 11.92
C LYS A 94 -12.15 11.36 11.53
N SER A 95 -12.08 12.04 10.39
CA SER A 95 -13.15 12.91 9.89
C SER A 95 -14.11 12.20 8.92
N SER A 96 -13.98 10.88 8.78
CA SER A 96 -14.82 10.01 7.94
C SER A 96 -15.73 9.14 8.80
#